data_AF-A0A2M7T713-F1
#
_entry.id   AF-A0A2M7T713-F1
#
_cell.length_a   1.000
_cell.length_b   1.000
_cell.length_c   1.000
_cell.angle_alpha   90.00
_cell.angle_beta   90.00
_cell.angle_gamma   90.00
#
_symmetry.space_group_name_H-M   'P 1'
#
loop_
_entity.id
_entity.type
_entity.pdbx_description
1 polymer ?
#
loop_
_entity_poly.entity_id
_entity_poly.type
_entity_poly.pdbx_seq_one_letter_code
_entity_poly.pdbx_strand_id
1 'polypeptide(L)' 'AAQRVSGEARVKLPELPWGSMAGMRNFLIHEYDDVDLAIVWNTVSVDLPPLIVSLEKFFR' A
#
# COMPACT_ATOMS: atom_id res chain seq x y z
N ALA A 1 7.84 -3.60 -1.98
CA ALA A 1 6.92 -4.02 -3.05
C ALA A 1 6.45 -2.84 -3.88
N ALA A 2 5.65 -1.91 -3.33
CA ALA A 2 5.16 -0.72 -4.04
C ALA A 2 6.26 0.14 -4.68
N GLN A 3 7.42 0.28 -4.02
CA GLN A 3 8.59 1.01 -4.51
C GLN A 3 9.19 0.45 -5.80
N ARG A 4 8.88 -0.81 -6.15
CA ARG A 4 9.40 -1.47 -7.35
C ARG A 4 8.44 -1.37 -8.54
N VAL A 5 7.22 -0.85 -8.33
CA VAL A 5 6.28 -0.57 -9.42
C VAL A 5 6.82 0.59 -10.25
N SER A 6 6.82 0.45 -11.58
CA SER A 6 7.36 1.46 -12.50
C SER A 6 6.63 2.80 -12.38
N GLY A 7 7.32 3.90 -12.70
CA GLY A 7 6.71 5.23 -12.70
C GLY A 7 5.51 5.31 -13.65
N GLU A 8 5.59 4.69 -14.82
CA GLU A 8 4.49 4.61 -15.78
C GLU A 8 3.23 3.96 -15.18
N ALA A 9 3.37 2.84 -14.46
CA ALA A 9 2.25 2.18 -13.82
C ALA A 9 1.64 3.01 -12.68
N ARG A 10 2.48 3.75 -11.93
CA ARG A 10 1.98 4.66 -10.87
C ARG A 10 1.22 5.85 -11.44
N VAL A 11 1.67 6.39 -12.58
CA VAL A 11 0.97 7.48 -13.29
C VAL A 11 -0.41 7.05 -13.78
N LYS A 12 -0.60 5.77 -14.11
CA LYS A 12 -1.91 5.21 -14.52
C LYS A 12 -2.89 5.02 -13.35
N LEU A 13 -2.40 5.07 -12.11
CA LEU A 13 -3.16 4.90 -10.87
C LEU A 13 -2.79 6.00 -9.86
N PRO A 14 -2.99 7.29 -10.20
CA PRO A 14 -2.53 8.42 -9.40
C PRO A 14 -3.28 8.57 -8.07
N GLU A 15 -4.48 8.00 -7.95
CA GLU A 15 -5.30 8.02 -6.75
C GLU A 15 -4.78 7.08 -5.65
N LEU A 16 -3.90 6.15 -5.98
CA LEU A 16 -3.34 5.22 -5.00
C LEU A 16 -2.25 5.89 -4.16
N PRO A 17 -2.22 5.67 -2.83
CA PRO A 17 -1.26 6.30 -1.93
C PRO A 17 0.10 5.60 -1.97
N TRP A 18 0.79 5.65 -3.11
CA TRP A 18 2.05 4.94 -3.37
C TRP A 18 3.13 5.19 -2.31
N GLY A 19 3.22 6.43 -1.83
CA GLY A 19 4.15 6.82 -0.77
C GLY A 19 3.86 6.09 0.55
N SER A 20 2.59 6.09 0.98
CA SER A 20 2.16 5.40 2.20
C SER A 20 2.34 3.89 2.10
N MET A 21 2.03 3.27 0.95
CA MET A 21 2.24 1.83 0.73
C MET A 21 3.73 1.44 0.79
N ALA A 22 4.58 2.27 0.19
CA ALA A 22 6.03 2.12 0.23
C ALA A 22 6.59 2.30 1.65
N GLY A 23 6.14 3.34 2.35
CA GLY A 23 6.54 3.67 3.72
C GLY A 23 6.13 2.59 4.71
N MET A 24 4.87 2.15 4.68
CA MET A 24 4.34 1.11 5.56
C MET A 24 5.16 -0.18 5.46
N ARG A 25 5.46 -0.63 4.23
CA ARG A 25 6.31 -1.81 4.05
C ARG A 25 7.71 -1.60 4.64
N ASN A 26 8.31 -0.44 4.44
CA ASN A 26 9.65 -0.17 4.96
C ASN A 26 9.66 -0.13 6.48
N PHE A 27 8.67 0.49 7.09
CA PHE A 27 8.51 0.51 8.53
C PHE A 27 8.36 -0.91 9.10
N LEU A 28 7.43 -1.71 8.55
CA LEU A 28 7.18 -3.08 8.99
C LEU A 28 8.40 -4.02 8.94
N ILE A 29 9.39 -3.76 8.08
CA ILE A 29 10.55 -4.64 7.94
C ILE A 29 11.82 -4.11 8.62
N HIS A 30 11.87 -2.82 8.97
CA HIS A 30 13.05 -2.19 9.57
C HIS A 30 12.82 -1.80 11.02
N GLU A 31 11.60 -1.38 11.35
CA GLU A 31 11.19 -0.91 12.68
C GLU A 31 10.13 -1.85 13.26
N TYR A 32 10.31 -3.17 13.07
CA TYR A 32 9.28 -4.16 13.43
C TYR A 32 8.98 -4.19 14.94
N ASP A 33 9.95 -3.80 15.78
CA ASP A 33 9.81 -3.72 17.23
C ASP A 33 8.89 -2.55 17.67
N ASP A 34 8.72 -1.54 16.83
CA ASP A 34 7.90 -0.34 17.09
C ASP A 34 6.56 -0.35 16.32
N VAL A 35 6.13 -1.53 15.85
CA VAL A 35 4.88 -1.65 15.07
C VAL A 35 3.65 -1.44 15.92
N ASP A 36 2.88 -0.41 15.58
CA ASP A 36 1.53 -0.21 16.07
C ASP A 36 0.55 -1.17 15.36
N LEU A 37 0.10 -2.19 16.09
CA LEU A 37 -0.83 -3.20 15.57
C LEU A 37 -2.22 -2.63 15.27
N ALA A 38 -2.64 -1.53 15.90
CA ALA A 38 -3.91 -0.90 15.58
C ALA A 38 -3.86 -0.28 14.18
N ILE A 39 -2.74 0.34 13.80
CA ILE A 39 -2.51 0.85 12.44
C ILE A 39 -2.50 -0.31 11.45
N VAL A 40 -1.75 -1.38 11.72
CA VAL A 40 -1.72 -2.56 10.84
C VAL A 40 -3.11 -3.15 10.65
N TRP A 41 -3.86 -3.31 11.74
CA TRP A 41 -5.22 -3.84 11.70
C TRP A 41 -6.15 -2.95 10.86
N ASN A 42 -6.09 -1.63 11.06
CA ASN A 42 -6.86 -0.69 10.25
C ASN A 42 -6.47 -0.76 8.77
N THR A 43 -5.18 -0.82 8.45
CA THR A 43 -4.73 -0.96 7.07
C THR A 43 -5.29 -2.23 6.42
N VAL A 44 -5.26 -3.37 7.12
CA VAL A 44 -5.77 -4.63 6.57
C VAL A 44 -7.30 -4.63 6.43
N SER A 45 -8.02 -4.08 7.41
CA SER A 45 -9.49 -4.15 7.46
C SER A 45 -10.20 -3.01 6.72
N VAL A 46 -9.57 -1.85 6.57
CA VAL A 46 -10.19 -0.64 6.01
C VAL A 46 -9.51 -0.21 4.70
N ASP A 47 -8.18 -0.12 4.67
CA ASP A 47 -7.46 0.47 3.53
C ASP A 47 -7.21 -0.53 2.38
N LEU A 48 -6.91 -1.79 2.70
CA LEU A 48 -6.64 -2.82 1.69
C LEU A 48 -7.86 -3.22 0.83
N PRO A 49 -9.09 -3.39 1.37
CA PRO A 49 -10.24 -3.78 0.56
C PRO A 49 -10.52 -2.85 -0.64
N PRO A 50 -10.63 -1.52 -0.49
CA PRO A 50 -10.84 -0.64 -1.64
C PRO A 50 -9.64 -0.62 -2.59
N LEU A 51 -8.40 -0.75 -2.07
CA LEU A 51 -7.20 -0.85 -2.90
C LEU A 51 -7.26 -2.08 -3.84
N ILE A 52 -7.64 -3.25 -3.31
CA ILE A 52 -7.78 -4.48 -4.10
C ILE A 52 -8.80 -4.26 -5.23
N VAL A 53 -9.96 -3.70 -4.92
CA VAL A 53 -11.01 -3.41 -5.91
C VAL A 53 -10.51 -2.48 -7.02
N SER A 54 -9.76 -1.43 -6.68
CA SER A 54 -9.19 -0.52 -7.68
C SER A 54 -8.17 -1.21 -8.58
N LEU A 55 -7.29 -2.05 -8.02
CA LEU A 55 -6.31 -2.80 -8.79
C LEU A 55 -6.97 -3.85 -9.71
N GLU A 56 -7.96 -4.58 -9.21
CA GLU A 56 -8.70 -5.56 -10.01
C GLU A 56 -9.44 -4.91 -11.19
N LYS A 57 -10.01 -3.71 -11.00
CA LYS A 57 -10.64 -2.94 -12.08
C LYS A 57 -9.65 -2.47 -13.13
N PHE A 58 -8.42 -2.18 -12.74
CA PHE A 58 -7.38 -1.70 -13.67
C PHE A 58 -6.77 -2.82 -14.50
N PHE A 59 -6.63 -4.02 -13.93
CA PHE A 59 -6.02 -5.18 -14.60
C PHE A 59 -7.01 -6.12 -15.29
N ARG A 60 -8.32 -5.92 -15.11
CA ARG A 60 -9.36 -6.54 -15.95
C ARG A 60 -9.45 -5.83 -17.29
#